data_AF-A0A2S2Q7S2-F1
#
_entry.id   AF-A0A2S2Q7S2-F1
#
_cell.length_a   1.000
_cell.length_b   1.000
_cell.length_c   1.000
_cell.angle_alpha   90.00
_cell.angle_beta   90.00
_cell.angle_gamma   90.00
#
_symmetry.space_group_name_H-M   'P 1'
#
loop_
_entity.id
_entity.type
_entity.pdbx_description
1 polymer ?
#
loop_
_entity_poly.entity_id
_entity_poly.type
_entity_poly.pdbx_seq_one_letter_code
_entity_poly.pdbx_strand_id
1 'polypeptide(L)'
;MYTHGFIAYDCGGPQINVTAFNSMEVDECEIPIPVENEHIRRIKLLQKAETYPIHFQTCFISVNYLITRCSTFEDAQMVDGGYTSEIIELGNARCQEIHQRRVYTTTIGSIITDLKINQTMLISHNNGGKLDKEGNCEGSSFTNSRGIWNKVIVKQNTPYTYQKA
;
A
#
# COMPACT_ATOMS: atom_id res chain seq x y z
N MET A 1 -29.27 74.79 34.24
CA MET A 1 -28.30 73.82 33.67
C MET A 1 -28.38 72.60 34.57
N TYR A 2 -28.96 71.48 34.11
CA TYR A 2 -29.33 70.35 34.98
C TYR A 2 -28.25 69.26 34.93
N THR A 3 -27.70 68.90 36.08
CA THR A 3 -26.72 67.82 36.28
C THR A 3 -27.44 66.48 36.44
N HIS A 4 -27.04 65.45 35.68
CA HIS A 4 -27.60 64.10 35.77
C HIS A 4 -26.57 63.18 36.43
N GLY A 5 -26.72 62.94 37.74
CA GLY A 5 -25.98 61.88 38.44
C GLY A 5 -26.80 60.59 38.43
N PHE A 6 -26.13 59.43 38.40
CA PHE A 6 -26.80 58.14 38.51
C PHE A 6 -26.38 57.46 39.82
N ILE A 7 -27.37 56.92 40.53
CA ILE A 7 -27.16 56.15 41.76
C ILE A 7 -27.27 54.68 41.38
N ALA A 8 -26.22 53.91 41.67
CA ALA A 8 -26.21 52.47 41.44
C ALA A 8 -26.37 51.74 42.77
N TYR A 9 -27.18 50.68 42.76
CA TYR A 9 -27.45 49.83 43.91
C TYR A 9 -26.93 48.43 43.58
N ASP A 10 -26.08 47.89 44.43
CA ASP A 10 -25.73 46.47 44.36
C ASP A 10 -26.77 45.65 45.12
N CYS A 11 -27.63 44.98 44.37
CA CYS A 11 -28.72 44.16 44.90
C CYS A 11 -28.31 42.69 45.16
N GLY A 12 -27.02 42.36 45.10
CA GLY A 12 -26.53 40.99 45.24
C GLY A 12 -26.39 40.48 46.68
N GLY A 13 -26.45 41.35 47.69
CA GLY A 13 -26.25 41.00 49.11
C GLY A 13 -27.45 41.28 50.02
N PRO A 14 -27.46 40.74 51.27
CA PRO A 14 -28.58 40.92 52.22
C PRO A 14 -28.72 42.34 52.78
N GLN A 15 -27.72 43.20 52.59
CA GLN A 15 -27.80 44.64 52.87
C GLN A 15 -27.46 45.43 51.60
N ILE A 16 -28.31 46.39 51.27
CA ILE A 16 -28.16 47.25 50.09
C ILE A 16 -27.09 48.29 50.39
N ASN A 17 -25.99 48.28 49.62
CA ASN A 17 -24.96 49.29 49.70
C ASN A 17 -25.13 50.27 48.54
N VAL A 18 -25.21 51.57 48.85
CA VAL A 18 -25.52 52.62 47.87
C VAL A 18 -24.26 53.43 47.60
N THR A 19 -23.82 53.46 46.33
CA THR A 19 -22.66 54.24 45.91
C THR A 19 -23.08 55.24 44.83
N ALA A 20 -22.72 56.51 45.03
CA ALA A 20 -22.98 57.57 44.05
C ALA A 20 -21.74 57.77 43.18
N PHE A 21 -21.93 57.75 41.85
CA PHE A 21 -20.85 57.94 40.90
C PHE A 21 -20.99 59.31 40.22
N ASN A 22 -19.91 60.09 40.21
CA ASN A 22 -19.82 61.34 39.49
C ASN A 22 -19.25 61.07 38.09
N SER A 23 -19.96 61.48 37.04
CA SER A 23 -19.51 61.29 35.65
C SER A 23 -18.59 62.40 35.12
N MET A 24 -18.23 63.39 35.97
CA MET A 24 -17.40 64.53 35.56
C MET A 24 -15.90 64.21 35.59
N GLU A 25 -15.46 63.32 36.47
CA GLU A 25 -14.04 62.97 36.66
C GLU A 25 -13.90 61.45 36.75
N VAL A 26 -12.99 60.89 35.96
CA VAL A 26 -12.65 59.46 35.97
C VAL A 26 -11.38 59.32 36.81
N ASP A 27 -11.44 58.52 37.87
CA ASP A 27 -10.26 58.19 38.68
C ASP A 27 -9.20 57.49 37.81
N GLU A 28 -7.91 57.80 38.04
CA GLU A 28 -6.82 57.21 37.27
C GLU A 28 -6.61 55.73 37.64
N CYS A 29 -6.76 54.84 36.66
CA CYS A 29 -6.40 53.43 36.83
C CYS A 29 -4.87 53.28 36.83
N GLU A 30 -4.32 52.64 37.86
CA GLU A 30 -2.90 52.25 37.88
C GLU A 30 -2.62 51.26 36.74
N ILE A 31 -1.75 51.65 35.81
CA ILE A 31 -1.34 50.79 34.69
C ILE A 31 -0.24 49.84 35.19
N PRO A 32 -0.45 48.52 35.15
CA PRO A 32 0.57 47.57 35.61
C PRO A 32 1.82 47.63 34.73
N ILE A 33 2.99 47.63 35.37
CA ILE A 33 4.30 47.68 34.71
C ILE A 33 4.50 46.37 33.92
N PRO A 34 4.87 46.41 32.62
CA PRO A 34 5.09 45.20 31.84
C PRO A 34 6.27 44.41 32.38
N VAL A 35 6.06 43.13 32.70
CA VAL A 35 7.14 42.20 33.04
C VAL A 35 7.95 41.94 31.77
N GLU A 36 9.24 42.25 31.80
CA GLU A 36 10.16 41.98 30.69
C GLU A 36 10.36 40.47 30.56
N ASN A 37 9.64 39.86 29.62
CA ASN A 37 9.72 38.42 29.37
C ASN A 37 10.92 38.13 28.47
N GLU A 38 11.98 37.53 29.02
CA GLU A 38 13.05 36.97 28.20
C GLU A 38 12.54 35.74 27.42
N HIS A 39 12.36 35.91 26.11
CA HIS A 39 11.98 34.80 25.24
C HIS A 39 13.21 33.94 24.90
N ILE A 40 13.37 32.81 25.59
CA ILE A 40 14.39 31.80 25.27
C ILE A 40 14.10 31.22 23.88
N ARG A 41 14.81 31.72 22.85
CA ARG A 41 14.69 31.20 21.47
C ARG A 41 15.35 29.84 21.37
N ARG A 42 14.56 28.78 21.34
CA ARG A 42 15.03 27.41 21.04
C ARG A 42 15.08 27.21 19.53
N ILE A 43 16.29 27.14 18.97
CA ILE A 43 16.51 26.75 17.58
C ILE A 43 16.41 25.22 17.50
N LYS A 44 15.47 24.70 16.71
CA LYS A 44 15.42 23.28 16.34
C LYS A 44 16.01 23.10 14.95
N LEU A 45 17.14 22.39 14.86
CA LEU A 45 17.71 21.97 13.58
C LEU A 45 16.89 20.78 13.06
N LEU A 46 16.11 21.02 12.00
CA LEU A 46 15.45 19.95 11.24
C LEU A 46 16.39 19.56 10.10
N GLN A 47 17.11 18.45 10.26
CA GLN A 47 17.93 17.89 9.19
C GLN A 47 17.00 17.34 8.11
N LYS A 48 16.98 17.96 6.93
CA LYS A 48 16.28 17.40 5.77
C LYS A 48 16.99 16.11 5.36
N ALA A 49 16.23 15.01 5.29
CA ALA A 49 16.75 13.79 4.70
C ALA A 49 17.01 14.04 3.21
N GLU A 50 18.27 13.94 2.80
CA GLU A 50 18.64 13.96 1.39
C GLU A 50 18.23 12.63 0.76
N THR A 51 17.26 12.67 -0.17
CA THR A 51 16.86 11.51 -0.97
C THR A 51 17.39 11.70 -2.39
N TYR A 52 18.14 10.72 -2.90
CA TYR A 52 18.57 10.69 -4.29
C TYR A 52 17.87 9.53 -5.04
N PRO A 53 17.52 9.73 -6.32
CA PRO A 53 16.95 8.66 -7.14
C PRO A 53 18.01 7.58 -7.39
N ILE A 54 17.62 6.31 -7.23
CA ILE A 54 18.44 5.16 -7.57
C ILE A 54 17.84 4.49 -8.80
N HIS A 55 18.60 4.41 -9.88
CA HIS A 55 18.19 3.67 -11.06
C HIS A 55 18.28 2.16 -10.78
N PHE A 56 17.17 1.45 -10.97
CA PHE A 56 17.13 0.00 -10.93
C PHE A 56 16.39 -0.54 -12.14
N GLN A 57 16.83 -1.69 -12.64
CA GLN A 57 16.14 -2.44 -13.66
C GLN A 57 15.47 -3.63 -12.98
N THR A 58 14.21 -3.91 -13.31
CA THR A 58 13.49 -5.09 -12.84
C THR A 58 12.74 -5.71 -14.01
N CYS A 59 12.58 -7.03 -13.96
CA CYS A 59 11.86 -7.79 -14.98
C CYS A 59 10.59 -8.36 -14.36
N PHE A 60 9.54 -8.44 -15.17
CA PHE A 60 8.26 -9.03 -14.78
C PHE A 60 7.95 -10.23 -15.67
N ILE A 61 7.33 -11.25 -15.07
CA ILE A 61 6.84 -12.42 -15.78
C ILE A 61 5.33 -12.51 -15.58
N SER A 62 4.59 -12.60 -16.69
CA SER A 62 3.16 -12.89 -16.66
C SER A 62 2.95 -14.40 -16.69
N VAL A 63 2.24 -14.92 -15.69
CA VAL A 63 1.93 -16.33 -15.53
C VAL A 63 0.42 -16.51 -15.59
N ASN A 64 -0.06 -17.36 -16.49
CA ASN A 64 -1.48 -17.71 -16.56
C ASN A 64 -1.67 -19.12 -16.00
N TYR A 65 -2.66 -19.30 -15.15
CA TYR A 65 -3.04 -20.58 -14.60
C TYR A 65 -4.40 -20.98 -15.16
N LEU A 66 -4.48 -22.22 -15.63
CA LEU A 66 -5.70 -22.93 -15.91
C LEU A 66 -5.84 -24.05 -14.87
N ILE A 67 -6.76 -23.87 -13.95
CA ILE A 67 -7.08 -24.77 -12.85
C ILE A 67 -8.41 -25.44 -13.22
N THR A 68 -8.39 -26.77 -13.27
CA THR A 68 -9.58 -27.58 -13.53
C THR A 68 -9.71 -28.65 -12.46
N ARG A 69 -10.93 -28.98 -12.07
CA ARG A 69 -11.19 -30.07 -11.13
C ARG A 69 -11.09 -31.40 -11.87
N CYS A 70 -10.31 -32.32 -11.31
CA CYS A 70 -10.32 -33.71 -11.72
C CYS A 70 -11.54 -34.40 -11.08
N SER A 71 -12.48 -34.83 -11.91
CA SER A 71 -13.71 -35.50 -11.51
C SER A 71 -13.49 -36.98 -11.19
N THR A 72 -14.51 -37.62 -10.63
CA THR A 72 -14.52 -39.07 -10.39
C THR A 72 -14.66 -39.87 -11.69
N PHE A 73 -15.20 -39.25 -12.75
CA PHE A 73 -15.31 -39.84 -14.09
C PHE A 73 -14.17 -39.41 -15.01
N GLU A 74 -13.04 -38.97 -14.43
CA GLU A 74 -11.81 -38.60 -15.16
C GLU A 74 -12.00 -37.44 -16.15
N ASP A 75 -13.08 -36.67 -16.02
CA ASP A 75 -13.30 -35.42 -16.76
C ASP A 75 -12.70 -34.20 -16.02
N ALA A 76 -12.29 -33.20 -16.79
CA ALA A 76 -11.81 -31.93 -16.29
C ALA A 76 -12.94 -30.89 -16.26
N GLN A 77 -13.32 -30.44 -15.07
CA GLN A 77 -14.41 -29.48 -14.87
C GLN A 77 -13.87 -28.09 -14.53
N MET A 78 -14.56 -27.04 -15.01
CA MET A 78 -14.26 -25.67 -14.61
C MET A 78 -14.51 -25.49 -13.11
N VAL A 79 -13.65 -24.71 -12.47
CA VAL A 79 -13.81 -24.29 -11.07
C VAL A 79 -13.92 -22.78 -11.01
N ASP A 80 -14.53 -22.28 -9.94
CA ASP A 80 -14.52 -20.85 -9.67
C ASP A 80 -13.08 -20.34 -9.52
N GLY A 81 -12.78 -19.18 -10.13
CA GLY A 81 -11.40 -18.68 -10.26
C GLY A 81 -10.47 -19.60 -11.06
N GLY A 82 -10.99 -20.52 -11.86
CA GLY A 82 -10.22 -21.54 -12.57
C GLY A 82 -9.31 -21.00 -13.67
N TYR A 83 -9.51 -19.78 -14.12
CA TYR A 83 -8.57 -19.08 -15.00
C TYR A 83 -8.11 -17.80 -14.32
N THR A 84 -6.81 -17.71 -14.03
CA THR A 84 -6.24 -16.53 -13.37
C THR A 84 -4.85 -16.22 -13.89
N SER A 85 -4.50 -14.95 -13.90
CA SER A 85 -3.18 -14.47 -14.27
C SER A 85 -2.51 -13.77 -13.10
N GLU A 86 -1.20 -13.91 -13.00
CA GLU A 86 -0.35 -13.32 -11.97
C GLU A 86 0.89 -12.70 -12.62
N ILE A 87 1.38 -11.60 -12.06
CA ILE A 87 2.62 -10.98 -12.47
C ILE A 87 3.64 -11.21 -11.35
N ILE A 88 4.75 -11.87 -11.70
CA ILE A 88 5.85 -12.14 -10.78
C ILE A 88 6.96 -11.13 -11.05
N GLU A 89 7.32 -10.35 -10.03
CA GLU A 89 8.49 -9.48 -10.07
C GLU A 89 9.77 -10.27 -9.72
N LEU A 90 10.80 -10.16 -10.56
CA LEU A 90 12.05 -10.89 -10.40
C LEU A 90 13.14 -10.14 -9.63
N GLY A 91 13.04 -8.82 -9.57
CA GLY A 91 14.10 -7.94 -9.06
C GLY A 91 15.31 -7.85 -10.00
N ASN A 92 16.27 -7.00 -9.62
CA ASN A 92 17.39 -6.62 -10.49
C ASN A 92 18.33 -7.78 -10.83
N ALA A 93 18.78 -8.55 -9.84
CA ALA A 93 19.75 -9.62 -10.04
C ALA A 93 19.27 -10.71 -11.01
N ARG A 94 18.02 -11.17 -10.85
CA ARG A 94 17.43 -12.18 -11.75
C ARG A 94 17.15 -11.62 -13.14
N CYS A 95 16.72 -10.36 -13.23
CA CYS A 95 16.56 -9.68 -14.51
C CYS A 95 17.89 -9.63 -15.27
N GLN A 96 18.98 -9.22 -14.60
CA GLN A 96 20.33 -9.24 -15.18
C GLN A 96 20.76 -10.63 -15.63
N GLU A 97 20.48 -11.67 -14.83
CA GLU A 97 20.81 -13.04 -15.21
C GLU A 97 20.10 -13.47 -16.50
N ILE A 98 18.80 -13.16 -16.63
CA ILE A 98 18.04 -13.44 -17.86
C ILE A 98 18.65 -12.69 -19.05
N HIS A 99 18.99 -11.42 -18.89
CA HIS A 99 19.59 -10.61 -19.96
C HIS A 99 21.00 -11.11 -20.37
N GLN A 100 21.81 -11.57 -19.42
CA GLN A 100 23.18 -12.01 -19.65
C GLN A 100 23.28 -13.45 -20.14
N ARG A 101 22.57 -14.37 -19.49
CA ARG A 101 22.65 -15.82 -19.74
C ARG A 101 21.56 -16.33 -20.68
N ARG A 102 20.47 -15.58 -20.87
CA ARG A 102 19.27 -16.01 -21.60
C ARG A 102 18.64 -17.27 -20.99
N VAL A 103 18.80 -17.42 -19.68
CA VAL A 103 18.30 -18.53 -18.89
C VAL A 103 17.40 -18.00 -17.79
N TYR A 104 16.27 -18.66 -17.56
CA TYR A 104 15.39 -18.40 -16.43
C TYR A 104 15.11 -19.69 -15.66
N THR A 105 15.33 -19.66 -14.35
CA THR A 105 14.97 -20.76 -13.46
C THR A 105 13.64 -20.43 -12.77
N THR A 106 12.62 -21.23 -13.06
CA THR A 106 11.29 -21.11 -12.45
C THR A 106 11.32 -21.48 -10.97
N THR A 107 10.32 -21.05 -10.21
CA THR A 107 10.13 -21.41 -8.79
C THR A 107 9.95 -22.91 -8.56
N ILE A 108 9.47 -23.63 -9.57
CA ILE A 108 9.29 -25.09 -9.56
C ILE A 108 10.56 -25.85 -10.00
N GLY A 109 11.68 -25.15 -10.21
CA GLY A 109 12.98 -25.76 -10.56
C GLY A 109 13.18 -26.11 -12.03
N SER A 110 12.20 -25.79 -12.90
CA SER A 110 12.39 -25.91 -14.35
C SER A 110 13.33 -24.81 -14.87
N ILE A 111 14.26 -25.18 -15.74
CA ILE A 111 15.21 -24.26 -16.38
C ILE A 111 14.74 -24.01 -17.81
N ILE A 112 14.61 -22.74 -18.17
CA ILE A 112 14.24 -22.29 -19.49
C ILE A 112 15.47 -21.67 -20.13
N THR A 113 15.92 -22.22 -21.24
CA THR A 113 17.08 -21.73 -22.00
C THR A 113 16.64 -21.04 -23.29
N ASP A 114 17.59 -20.38 -23.95
CA ASP A 114 17.45 -19.85 -25.30
C ASP A 114 16.36 -18.77 -25.46
N LEU A 115 16.14 -17.96 -24.41
CA LEU A 115 15.25 -16.80 -24.47
C LEU A 115 15.73 -15.80 -25.54
N LYS A 116 14.91 -15.60 -26.57
CA LYS A 116 15.22 -14.74 -27.73
C LYS A 116 14.66 -13.33 -27.57
N ILE A 117 15.47 -12.34 -27.91
CA ILE A 117 15.11 -10.92 -27.79
C ILE A 117 13.97 -10.61 -28.77
N ASN A 118 12.98 -9.86 -28.31
CA ASN A 118 11.76 -9.47 -29.00
C ASN A 118 10.91 -10.66 -29.47
N GLN A 119 11.05 -11.81 -28.80
CA GLN A 119 10.22 -12.98 -29.05
C GLN A 119 9.46 -13.37 -27.79
N THR A 120 8.28 -13.94 -28.01
CA THR A 120 7.46 -14.53 -26.95
C THR A 120 7.53 -16.03 -27.07
N MET A 121 8.08 -16.70 -26.06
CA MET A 121 8.02 -18.15 -25.95
C MET A 121 6.92 -18.54 -24.98
N LEU A 122 5.99 -19.39 -25.41
CA LEU A 122 4.98 -19.94 -24.51
C LEU A 122 5.48 -21.26 -23.95
N ILE A 123 5.64 -21.35 -22.64
CA ILE A 123 6.03 -22.60 -21.98
C ILE A 123 4.92 -23.00 -21.03
N SER A 124 4.52 -24.25 -21.13
CA SER A 124 3.46 -24.84 -20.32
C SER A 124 4.04 -25.86 -19.35
N HIS A 125 3.68 -25.75 -18.07
CA HIS A 125 4.07 -26.69 -17.02
C HIS A 125 2.85 -27.14 -16.23
N ASN A 126 2.88 -28.38 -15.72
CA ASN A 126 1.88 -28.84 -14.76
C ASN A 126 2.39 -28.51 -13.35
N ASN A 127 1.70 -27.62 -12.66
CA ASN A 127 2.04 -27.18 -11.30
C ASN A 127 1.35 -27.99 -10.22
N GLY A 128 0.31 -28.74 -10.57
CA GLY A 128 -0.47 -29.52 -9.64
C GLY A 128 -1.31 -30.56 -10.36
N GLY A 129 -1.41 -31.74 -9.76
CA GLY A 129 -2.08 -32.89 -10.35
C GLY A 129 -1.35 -33.45 -11.58
N LYS A 130 -1.90 -34.52 -12.14
CA LYS A 130 -1.42 -35.16 -13.36
C LYS A 130 -2.56 -35.36 -14.33
N LEU A 131 -2.22 -35.32 -15.61
CA LEU A 131 -3.10 -35.65 -16.73
C LEU A 131 -2.27 -36.49 -17.69
N ASP A 132 -2.75 -37.67 -18.04
CA ASP A 132 -2.12 -38.52 -19.05
C ASP A 132 -2.67 -38.25 -20.45
N LYS A 133 -2.23 -39.03 -21.45
CA LYS A 133 -2.65 -38.85 -22.85
C LYS A 133 -4.01 -39.47 -23.12
N GLU A 134 -4.42 -40.40 -22.27
CA GLU A 134 -5.66 -41.15 -22.31
C GLU A 134 -6.82 -40.36 -21.69
N GLY A 135 -6.51 -39.29 -20.95
CA GLY A 135 -7.46 -38.39 -20.31
C GLY A 135 -7.64 -38.64 -18.82
N ASN A 136 -6.96 -39.64 -18.25
CA ASN A 136 -7.04 -39.92 -16.81
C ASN A 136 -6.33 -38.81 -16.04
N CYS A 137 -6.92 -38.45 -14.91
CA CYS A 137 -6.40 -37.38 -14.08
C CYS A 137 -6.20 -37.78 -12.62
N GLU A 138 -5.17 -37.21 -12.01
CA GLU A 138 -4.91 -37.30 -10.58
C GLU A 138 -4.93 -35.87 -10.02
N GLY A 139 -5.98 -35.52 -9.29
CA GLY A 139 -6.12 -34.18 -8.71
C GLY A 139 -5.23 -33.95 -7.49
N SER A 140 -4.64 -32.77 -7.37
CA SER A 140 -3.88 -32.32 -6.19
C SER A 140 -4.54 -31.11 -5.52
N SER A 141 -3.97 -30.63 -4.41
CA SER A 141 -4.35 -29.36 -3.81
C SER A 141 -3.40 -28.26 -4.29
N PHE A 142 -3.94 -27.10 -4.63
CA PHE A 142 -3.17 -25.95 -5.11
C PHE A 142 -3.60 -24.68 -4.40
N THR A 143 -2.64 -23.84 -4.04
CA THR A 143 -2.85 -22.57 -3.36
C THR A 143 -2.02 -21.49 -4.04
N ASN A 144 -2.63 -20.32 -4.27
CA ASN A 144 -1.93 -19.12 -4.69
C ASN A 144 -2.53 -17.88 -4.01
N SER A 145 -2.13 -16.69 -4.45
CA SER A 145 -2.62 -15.40 -3.96
C SER A 145 -4.14 -15.17 -4.12
N ARG A 146 -4.82 -15.97 -4.96
CA ARG A 146 -6.25 -15.85 -5.28
C ARG A 146 -7.14 -16.83 -4.52
N GLY A 147 -6.60 -17.91 -3.98
CA GLY A 147 -7.39 -18.90 -3.27
C GLY A 147 -6.73 -20.26 -3.10
N ILE A 148 -7.56 -21.21 -2.65
CA ILE A 148 -7.19 -22.61 -2.42
C ILE A 148 -8.17 -23.48 -3.20
N TRP A 149 -7.64 -24.42 -3.99
CA TRP A 149 -8.42 -25.39 -4.73
C TRP A 149 -7.99 -26.81 -4.37
N ASN A 150 -8.97 -27.71 -4.29
CA ASN A 150 -8.77 -29.11 -3.91
C ASN A 150 -9.16 -30.04 -5.06
N LYS A 151 -8.43 -31.15 -5.23
CA LYS A 151 -8.63 -32.15 -6.30
C LYS A 151 -8.58 -31.53 -7.70
N VAL A 152 -7.60 -30.66 -7.95
CA VAL A 152 -7.43 -29.94 -9.20
C VAL A 152 -6.17 -30.34 -9.96
N ILE A 153 -6.22 -30.16 -11.27
CA ILE A 153 -5.09 -30.14 -12.18
C ILE A 153 -4.80 -28.67 -12.48
N VAL A 154 -3.53 -28.29 -12.42
CA VAL A 154 -3.10 -26.90 -12.63
C VAL A 154 -2.10 -26.87 -13.75
N LYS A 155 -2.53 -26.28 -14.87
CA LYS A 155 -1.67 -26.00 -16.01
C LYS A 155 -1.25 -24.53 -15.97
N GLN A 156 0.05 -24.31 -15.85
CA GLN A 156 0.66 -23.00 -15.92
C GLN A 156 1.12 -22.72 -17.35
N ASN A 157 0.64 -21.64 -17.95
CA ASN A 157 1.06 -21.13 -19.25
C ASN A 157 1.76 -19.78 -19.06
N THR A 158 3.07 -19.78 -19.26
CA THR A 158 3.89 -18.57 -19.08
C THR A 158 4.39 -18.07 -20.44
N PRO A 159 3.84 -16.96 -20.96
CA PRO A 159 4.45 -16.25 -22.07
C PRO A 159 5.70 -15.50 -21.58
N TYR A 160 6.86 -15.93 -22.05
CA TYR A 160 8.13 -15.24 -21.85
C TYR A 160 8.37 -14.30 -23.01
N THR A 161 7.97 -13.03 -22.85
CA THR A 161 8.31 -11.98 -23.79
C THR A 161 9.58 -11.30 -23.32
N TYR A 162 10.70 -11.57 -23.99
CA TYR A 162 11.96 -10.92 -23.68
C TYR A 162 12.09 -9.65 -24.52
N GLN A 163 12.02 -8.47 -23.92
CA GLN A 163 12.28 -7.20 -24.61
C GLN A 163 13.66 -6.67 -24.22
N LYS A 164 14.39 -6.11 -25.19
CA LYS A 164 15.65 -5.42 -24.89
C LYS A 164 15.33 -4.14 -24.11
N ALA A 165 16.05 -3.91 -23.02
CA ALA A 165 16.01 -2.65 -22.30
C ALA A 165 16.58 -1.50 -23.14
#